data_AF-A0A1G5EXA4-F1
#
_entry.id   AF-A0A1G5EXA4-F1
#
_cell.length_a   1.000
_cell.length_b   1.000
_cell.length_c   1.000
_cell.angle_alpha   90.00
_cell.angle_beta   90.00
_cell.angle_gamma   90.00
#
_symmetry.space_group_name_H-M   'P 1'
#
loop_
_entity.id
_entity.type
_entity.pdbx_description
1 polymer ?
#
loop_
_entity_poly.entity_id
_entity_poly.type
_entity_poly.pdbx_seq_one_letter_code
_entity_poly.pdbx_strand_id
1 'polypeptide(L)'
;MTRKTPGGKTSGMRSRSTAARPAARPDRQGALSQQLKEARRKKRQKQVMRNRLIFGGGCVAVLLIIILLIVKLFGFISGVGKKAETSTITFDKDGKVVFEEVVDFDTEVYSKSDLKDYTNDMISSYNDANEDDSIKLNKVSVSDNKAYVKTTYKDVATYSGFTSYQTFNDTYESAIEAGYDFNTKYSMLNEGTKDSAPTLTESQSVDTDTVFAGKRVVAVNENVTVVVPGIIEYVSDANVEAISNNTIKISPADGNNDSTSLVYIVYRAE
;
A
#
# COMPACT_ATOMS: atom_id res chain seq x y z
N MET A 1 -39.75 -74.25 -16.28
CA MET A 1 -41.11 -74.11 -16.83
C MET A 1 -41.93 -73.47 -15.72
N THR A 2 -42.56 -72.30 -15.80
CA THR A 2 -43.52 -71.83 -16.81
C THR A 2 -43.71 -70.31 -16.64
N ARG A 3 -43.91 -69.60 -17.76
CA ARG A 3 -44.29 -68.17 -17.87
C ARG A 3 -45.76 -67.95 -17.48
N LYS A 4 -46.12 -66.80 -16.87
CA LYS A 4 -47.16 -65.83 -17.33
C LYS A 4 -47.60 -64.84 -16.23
N THR A 5 -47.45 -63.54 -16.49
CA THR A 5 -48.34 -62.42 -16.08
C THR A 5 -49.62 -62.44 -16.97
N PRO A 6 -50.73 -61.66 -16.77
CA PRO A 6 -50.83 -60.30 -16.21
C PRO A 6 -52.14 -59.91 -15.45
N GLY A 7 -52.22 -58.66 -14.96
CA GLY A 7 -53.43 -57.82 -15.07
C GLY A 7 -54.04 -57.28 -13.76
N GLY A 8 -54.16 -55.94 -13.68
CA GLY A 8 -55.01 -55.26 -12.68
C GLY A 8 -54.78 -53.75 -12.60
N LYS A 9 -55.51 -52.97 -13.43
CA LYS A 9 -55.63 -51.50 -13.34
C LYS A 9 -56.75 -51.15 -12.35
N THR A 10 -56.52 -50.20 -11.44
CA THR A 10 -57.59 -49.33 -10.92
C THR A 10 -57.09 -47.90 -10.77
N SER A 11 -57.91 -46.99 -11.30
CA SER A 11 -57.79 -45.53 -11.30
C SER A 11 -58.17 -44.95 -9.93
N GLY A 12 -57.43 -43.95 -9.47
CA GLY A 12 -57.76 -43.13 -8.30
C GLY A 12 -57.18 -41.73 -8.47
N MET A 13 -58.07 -40.75 -8.62
CA MET A 13 -57.77 -39.35 -8.91
C MET A 13 -57.66 -38.54 -7.60
N ARG A 14 -56.79 -37.51 -7.61
CA ARG A 14 -56.69 -36.32 -6.73
C ARG A 14 -55.88 -36.42 -5.42
N SER A 15 -54.73 -35.76 -5.42
CA SER A 15 -54.52 -34.53 -4.63
C SER A 15 -53.32 -33.75 -5.19
N ARG A 16 -53.54 -32.46 -5.47
CA ARG A 16 -52.49 -31.50 -5.83
C ARG A 16 -51.72 -31.13 -4.56
N SER A 17 -50.44 -31.50 -4.48
CA SER A 17 -49.48 -30.80 -3.62
C SER A 17 -48.46 -30.09 -4.51
N THR A 18 -48.46 -28.77 -4.44
CA THR A 18 -47.46 -27.87 -5.01
C THR A 18 -46.08 -28.17 -4.42
N ALA A 19 -45.28 -28.99 -5.11
CA ALA A 19 -43.87 -29.14 -4.81
C ALA A 19 -43.10 -28.00 -5.49
N ALA A 20 -42.45 -27.18 -4.67
CA ALA A 20 -41.56 -26.12 -5.10
C ALA A 20 -40.45 -26.65 -6.03
N ARG A 21 -40.15 -25.92 -7.12
CA ARG A 21 -38.96 -26.15 -7.95
C ARG A 21 -37.73 -26.08 -7.04
N PRO A 22 -36.78 -27.03 -7.12
CA PRO A 22 -35.54 -26.90 -6.37
C PRO A 22 -34.76 -25.70 -6.92
N ALA A 23 -34.33 -24.81 -6.03
CA ALA A 23 -33.46 -23.69 -6.34
C ALA A 23 -32.19 -24.19 -7.06
N ALA A 24 -31.78 -23.46 -8.09
CA ALA A 24 -30.53 -23.70 -8.79
C ALA A 24 -29.38 -23.75 -7.78
N ARG A 25 -28.57 -24.80 -7.84
CA ARG A 25 -27.35 -24.93 -7.02
C ARG A 25 -26.39 -23.79 -7.38
N PRO A 26 -25.75 -23.12 -6.41
CA PRO A 26 -24.73 -22.12 -6.72
C PRO A 26 -23.57 -22.76 -7.48
N ASP A 27 -23.10 -22.07 -8.51
CA ASP A 27 -22.04 -22.48 -9.43
C ASP A 27 -20.72 -22.77 -8.70
N ARG A 28 -20.49 -24.03 -8.35
CA ARG A 28 -19.24 -24.52 -7.75
C ARG A 28 -18.06 -24.47 -8.74
N GLN A 29 -18.28 -24.36 -10.05
CA GLN A 29 -17.19 -24.31 -11.03
C GLN A 29 -16.55 -22.92 -11.09
N GLY A 30 -17.33 -21.85 -10.92
CA GLY A 30 -16.82 -20.48 -10.78
C GLY A 30 -15.88 -20.32 -9.57
N ALA A 31 -16.33 -20.77 -8.39
CA ALA A 31 -15.56 -20.67 -7.15
C ALA A 31 -14.26 -21.50 -7.17
N LEU A 32 -14.29 -22.72 -7.75
CA LEU A 32 -13.09 -23.55 -7.89
C LEU A 32 -12.07 -22.96 -8.87
N SER A 33 -12.53 -22.28 -9.93
CA SER A 33 -11.64 -21.62 -10.90
C SER A 33 -10.97 -20.36 -10.33
N GLN A 34 -11.64 -19.63 -9.45
CA GLN A 34 -11.09 -18.48 -8.73
C GLN A 34 -10.10 -18.93 -7.65
N GLN A 35 -10.43 -19.96 -6.86
CA GLN A 35 -9.51 -20.54 -5.89
C GLN A 35 -8.25 -21.13 -6.55
N LEU A 36 -8.36 -21.74 -7.73
CA LEU A 36 -7.19 -22.19 -8.49
C LEU A 36 -6.33 -21.03 -9.02
N LYS A 37 -6.94 -19.91 -9.43
CA LYS A 37 -6.23 -18.70 -9.87
C LYS A 37 -5.52 -18.01 -8.70
N GLU A 38 -6.16 -17.95 -7.53
CA GLU A 38 -5.58 -17.43 -6.29
C GLU A 38 -4.47 -18.32 -5.74
N ALA A 39 -4.66 -19.65 -5.76
CA ALA A 39 -3.62 -20.61 -5.39
C ALA A 39 -2.43 -20.54 -6.35
N ARG A 40 -2.66 -20.31 -7.66
CA ARG A 40 -1.60 -20.07 -8.65
C ARG A 40 -0.92 -18.71 -8.46
N ARG A 41 -1.65 -17.64 -8.10
CA ARG A 41 -1.08 -16.33 -7.72
C ARG A 41 -0.22 -16.43 -6.47
N LYS A 42 -0.71 -17.06 -5.39
CA LYS A 42 0.06 -17.29 -4.15
C LYS A 42 1.28 -18.18 -4.37
N LYS A 43 1.18 -19.19 -5.26
CA LYS A 43 2.33 -20.05 -5.61
C LYS A 43 3.36 -19.31 -6.46
N ARG A 44 2.93 -18.49 -7.44
CA ARG A 44 3.81 -17.61 -8.21
C ARG A 44 4.45 -16.53 -7.33
N GLN A 45 3.70 -15.91 -6.41
CA GLN A 45 4.24 -14.97 -5.41
C GLN A 45 5.28 -15.64 -4.50
N LYS A 46 5.02 -16.84 -3.97
CA LYS A 46 6.01 -17.59 -3.17
C LYS A 46 7.24 -18.01 -3.96
N GLN A 47 7.08 -18.33 -5.25
CA GLN A 47 8.18 -18.77 -6.11
C GLN A 47 9.03 -17.58 -6.62
N VAL A 48 8.40 -16.42 -6.86
CA VAL A 48 9.07 -15.14 -7.14
C VAL A 48 9.72 -14.60 -5.87
N MET A 49 9.11 -14.73 -4.70
CA MET A 49 9.71 -14.33 -3.42
C MET A 49 10.91 -15.20 -3.05
N ARG A 50 10.86 -16.51 -3.32
CA ARG A 50 12.01 -17.42 -3.14
C ARG A 50 13.14 -17.14 -4.14
N ASN A 51 12.82 -16.79 -5.38
CA ASN A 51 13.84 -16.41 -6.36
C ASN A 51 14.36 -14.97 -6.14
N ARG A 52 13.56 -14.06 -5.56
CA ARG A 52 14.00 -12.72 -5.10
C ARG A 52 14.87 -12.82 -3.84
N LEU A 53 14.61 -13.78 -2.95
CA LEU A 53 15.46 -14.05 -1.78
C LEU A 53 16.84 -14.63 -2.17
N ILE A 54 16.95 -15.35 -3.29
CA ILE A 54 18.21 -15.98 -3.73
C ILE A 54 19.02 -15.05 -4.65
N PHE A 55 18.38 -14.16 -5.42
CA PHE A 55 19.09 -13.21 -6.30
C PHE A 55 19.28 -11.81 -5.71
N GLY A 56 18.56 -11.45 -4.63
CA GLY A 56 18.71 -10.16 -3.93
C GLY A 56 18.90 -10.28 -2.41
N GLY A 57 18.93 -11.49 -1.84
CA GLY A 57 18.95 -11.68 -0.38
C GLY A 57 20.34 -11.76 0.27
N GLY A 58 21.43 -11.74 -0.50
CA GLY A 58 22.79 -11.75 0.07
C GLY A 58 23.19 -10.41 0.70
N CYS A 59 22.86 -9.29 0.04
CA CYS A 59 23.29 -7.96 0.49
C CYS A 59 22.25 -7.25 1.38
N VAL A 60 20.95 -7.50 1.17
CA VAL A 60 19.88 -6.84 1.91
C VAL A 60 19.82 -7.31 3.37
N ALA A 61 20.08 -8.59 3.64
CA ALA A 61 20.16 -9.10 5.01
C ALA A 61 21.36 -8.52 5.78
N VAL A 62 22.48 -8.26 5.10
CA VAL A 62 23.68 -7.65 5.70
C VAL A 62 23.49 -6.16 5.96
N LEU A 63 22.81 -5.45 5.06
CA LEU A 63 22.48 -4.03 5.22
C LEU A 63 21.44 -3.79 6.32
N LEU A 64 20.41 -4.63 6.43
CA LEU A 64 19.39 -4.52 7.48
C LEU A 64 19.96 -4.80 8.89
N ILE A 65 20.95 -5.69 9.03
CA ILE A 65 21.61 -5.96 10.31
C ILE A 65 22.46 -4.77 10.79
N ILE A 66 22.99 -3.95 9.88
CA ILE A 66 23.82 -2.77 10.21
C ILE A 66 22.93 -1.54 10.51
N ILE A 67 21.80 -1.39 9.81
CA ILE A 67 20.83 -0.29 10.01
C ILE A 67 20.18 -0.34 11.41
N LEU A 68 20.05 -1.52 12.01
CA LEU A 68 19.46 -1.69 13.35
C LEU A 68 20.27 -1.07 14.51
N LEU A 69 21.49 -0.56 14.28
CA LEU A 69 22.39 -0.19 15.37
C LEU A 69 22.47 1.30 15.75
N ILE A 70 21.94 2.27 14.98
CA ILE A 70 22.19 3.70 15.31
C ILE A 70 21.00 4.61 14.97
N VAL A 71 19.95 4.60 15.79
CA VAL A 71 18.87 5.62 15.71
C VAL A 71 19.01 6.64 16.84
N LYS A 72 19.44 7.86 16.51
CA LYS A 72 19.10 9.08 17.26
C LYS A 72 18.88 10.29 16.35
N LEU A 73 17.62 10.74 16.34
CA LEU A 73 17.06 12.11 16.24
C LEU A 73 17.73 13.16 15.32
N PHE A 74 16.95 13.78 14.43
CA PHE A 74 16.55 15.22 14.45
C PHE A 74 15.90 15.69 13.12
N GLY A 75 14.85 16.53 13.26
CA GLY A 75 14.53 17.66 12.36
C GLY A 75 13.72 17.38 11.09
N PHE A 76 12.75 18.24 10.79
CA PHE A 76 12.00 18.30 9.53
C PHE A 76 11.85 19.77 9.11
N ILE A 77 12.14 20.13 7.85
CA ILE A 77 11.51 21.25 7.12
C ILE A 77 11.34 20.92 5.62
N SER A 78 10.10 21.05 5.15
CA SER A 78 9.61 20.96 3.77
C SER A 78 9.93 22.18 2.88
N GLY A 79 10.06 21.98 1.57
CA GLY A 79 9.79 23.02 0.55
C GLY A 79 10.88 23.22 -0.52
N VAL A 80 10.52 22.93 -1.77
CA VAL A 80 11.14 23.30 -3.07
C VAL A 80 12.67 23.49 -3.04
N GLY A 81 13.39 22.43 -3.39
CA GLY A 81 14.83 22.46 -3.68
C GLY A 81 15.76 22.04 -2.53
N LYS A 82 15.23 21.93 -1.30
CA LYS A 82 15.96 21.35 -0.16
C LYS A 82 15.75 19.83 -0.12
N LYS A 83 16.80 19.08 0.21
CA LYS A 83 16.72 17.62 0.41
C LYS A 83 15.80 17.36 1.61
N ALA A 84 14.91 16.36 1.51
CA ALA A 84 14.22 15.87 2.69
C ALA A 84 15.22 15.41 3.76
N GLU A 85 14.90 15.67 5.03
CA GLU A 85 15.71 15.26 6.20
C GLU A 85 15.35 13.84 6.66
N THR A 86 14.16 13.36 6.29
CA THR A 86 13.65 12.00 6.53
C THR A 86 13.01 11.46 5.26
N SER A 87 12.88 10.13 5.16
CA SER A 87 12.21 9.51 4.02
C SER A 87 10.80 10.07 3.85
N THR A 88 10.51 10.55 2.64
CA THR A 88 9.27 11.28 2.32
C THR A 88 8.68 10.76 1.01
N ILE A 89 7.41 10.39 1.03
CA ILE A 89 6.59 10.09 -0.14
C ILE A 89 5.66 11.26 -0.43
N THR A 90 5.73 11.81 -1.64
CA THR A 90 4.89 12.90 -2.11
C THR A 90 4.03 12.42 -3.25
N PHE A 91 2.72 12.61 -3.10
CA PHE A 91 1.73 12.35 -4.13
C PHE A 91 1.39 13.66 -4.84
N ASP A 92 1.50 13.67 -6.16
CA ASP A 92 1.14 14.83 -6.99
C ASP A 92 -0.32 14.72 -7.46
N LYS A 93 -0.93 15.86 -7.79
CA LYS A 93 -2.30 15.95 -8.33
C LYS A 93 -2.49 15.16 -9.64
N ASP A 94 -1.40 15.00 -10.40
CA ASP A 94 -1.39 14.29 -11.67
C ASP A 94 -1.17 12.77 -11.49
N GLY A 95 -1.19 12.27 -10.26
CA GLY A 95 -1.04 10.85 -9.92
C GLY A 95 0.40 10.37 -9.77
N LYS A 96 1.39 11.20 -10.10
CA LYS A 96 2.82 10.89 -9.92
C LYS A 96 3.18 10.74 -8.46
N VAL A 97 4.19 9.91 -8.20
CA VAL A 97 4.77 9.73 -6.87
C VAL A 97 6.23 10.15 -6.90
N VAL A 98 6.64 10.97 -5.94
CA VAL A 98 8.04 11.30 -5.72
C VAL A 98 8.43 10.72 -4.37
N PHE A 99 9.46 9.88 -4.35
CA PHE A 99 10.03 9.34 -3.13
C PHE A 99 11.42 9.91 -2.92
N GLU A 100 11.62 10.55 -1.77
CA GLU A 100 12.90 11.02 -1.29
C GLU A 100 13.31 10.13 -0.13
N GLU A 101 14.22 9.19 -0.37
CA GLU A 101 14.71 8.24 0.63
C GLU A 101 15.95 8.80 1.32
N VAL A 102 15.95 8.75 2.65
CA VAL A 102 17.08 9.14 3.50
C VAL A 102 17.43 7.96 4.39
N VAL A 103 18.62 7.39 4.19
CA VAL A 103 19.09 6.22 4.93
C VAL A 103 20.52 6.44 5.40
N ASP A 104 20.88 5.82 6.51
CA ASP A 104 22.28 5.76 6.93
C ASP A 104 23.10 5.01 5.88
N PHE A 105 24.30 5.49 5.64
CA PHE A 105 25.16 5.02 4.56
C PHE A 105 26.62 5.03 5.01
N ASP A 106 27.19 3.84 5.06
CA ASP A 106 28.59 3.63 5.41
C ASP A 106 29.49 3.92 4.21
N THR A 107 30.14 5.08 4.23
CA THR A 107 31.04 5.54 3.17
C THR A 107 32.40 4.85 3.18
N GLU A 108 32.74 4.11 4.25
CA GLU A 108 33.96 3.31 4.32
C GLU A 108 33.78 1.99 3.55
N VAL A 109 32.56 1.47 3.52
CA VAL A 109 32.22 0.20 2.86
C VAL A 109 31.67 0.41 1.45
N TYR A 110 30.89 1.46 1.22
CA TYR A 110 30.18 1.69 -0.03
C TYR A 110 30.48 3.05 -0.64
N SER A 111 30.66 3.10 -1.96
CA SER A 111 30.84 4.37 -2.67
C SER A 111 29.50 4.93 -3.18
N LYS A 112 29.44 6.27 -3.32
CA LYS A 112 28.30 6.94 -3.95
C LYS A 112 28.07 6.47 -5.40
N SER A 113 29.14 6.18 -6.14
CA SER A 113 29.04 5.65 -7.51
C SER A 113 28.36 4.30 -7.52
N ASP A 114 28.76 3.38 -6.64
CA ASP A 114 28.17 2.04 -6.58
C ASP A 114 26.69 2.11 -6.21
N LEU A 115 26.32 2.97 -5.25
CA LEU A 115 24.91 3.21 -4.91
C LEU A 115 24.11 3.71 -6.12
N LYS A 116 24.67 4.66 -6.87
CA LYS A 116 24.01 5.24 -8.04
C LYS A 116 23.85 4.21 -9.15
N ASP A 117 24.89 3.45 -9.44
CA ASP A 117 24.89 2.45 -10.51
C ASP A 117 23.94 1.31 -10.16
N TYR A 118 23.99 0.81 -8.92
CA TYR A 118 23.02 -0.16 -8.41
C TYR A 118 21.56 0.33 -8.53
N THR A 119 21.30 1.58 -8.17
CA THR A 119 19.95 2.16 -8.27
C THR A 119 19.50 2.27 -9.73
N ASN A 120 20.39 2.70 -10.63
CA ASN A 120 20.11 2.78 -12.06
C ASN A 120 19.83 1.40 -12.67
N ASP A 121 20.59 0.37 -12.30
CA ASP A 121 20.42 -0.99 -12.81
C ASP A 121 19.06 -1.57 -12.41
N MET A 122 18.65 -1.34 -11.15
CA MET A 122 17.33 -1.73 -10.65
C MET A 122 16.20 -1.01 -11.40
N ILE A 123 16.33 0.31 -11.60
CA ILE A 123 15.34 1.11 -12.34
C ILE A 123 15.26 0.66 -13.79
N SER A 124 16.40 0.50 -14.46
CA SER A 124 16.46 0.09 -15.86
C SER A 124 15.83 -1.29 -16.05
N SER A 125 16.18 -2.25 -15.18
CA SER A 125 15.58 -3.59 -15.20
C SER A 125 14.06 -3.56 -15.02
N TYR A 126 13.54 -2.67 -14.16
CA TYR A 126 12.10 -2.53 -13.97
C TYR A 126 11.43 -1.89 -15.19
N ASN A 127 11.98 -0.80 -15.72
CA ASN A 127 11.41 -0.11 -16.89
C ASN A 127 11.44 -1.02 -18.12
N ASP A 128 12.53 -1.74 -18.38
CA ASP A 128 12.66 -2.70 -19.48
C ASP A 128 11.62 -3.82 -19.40
N ALA A 129 11.32 -4.31 -18.19
CA ALA A 129 10.34 -5.36 -17.96
C ALA A 129 8.88 -4.89 -18.11
N ASN A 130 8.62 -3.58 -18.03
CA ASN A 130 7.27 -3.00 -18.06
C ASN A 130 7.04 -2.08 -19.28
N GLU A 131 8.00 -1.99 -20.20
CA GLU A 131 7.94 -1.22 -21.47
C GLU A 131 7.48 0.24 -21.31
N ASP A 132 7.83 0.87 -20.20
CA ASP A 132 7.40 2.23 -19.87
C ASP A 132 8.52 2.87 -19.04
N ASP A 133 9.03 4.04 -19.45
CA ASP A 133 10.00 4.89 -18.71
C ASP A 133 9.35 5.48 -17.43
N SER A 134 8.79 4.58 -16.63
CA SER A 134 7.85 4.82 -15.55
C SER A 134 8.56 5.25 -14.28
N ILE A 135 9.86 4.96 -14.16
CA ILE A 135 10.69 5.35 -13.04
C ILE A 135 11.88 6.18 -13.50
N LYS A 136 12.13 7.30 -12.83
CA LYS A 136 13.25 8.20 -13.11
C LYS A 136 14.04 8.48 -11.84
N LEU A 137 15.34 8.16 -11.88
CA LEU A 137 16.28 8.59 -10.85
C LEU A 137 16.57 10.08 -11.02
N ASN A 138 16.16 10.91 -10.06
CA ASN A 138 16.37 12.35 -10.12
C ASN A 138 17.69 12.77 -9.47
N LYS A 139 18.05 12.17 -8.32
CA LYS A 139 19.22 12.58 -7.55
C LYS A 139 19.74 11.45 -6.66
N VAL A 140 21.06 11.34 -6.58
CA VAL A 140 21.78 10.57 -5.56
C VAL A 140 22.83 11.47 -4.94
N SER A 141 22.87 11.53 -3.61
CA SER A 141 23.91 12.23 -2.87
C SER A 141 24.22 11.53 -1.57
N VAL A 142 25.46 11.64 -1.13
CA VAL A 142 25.92 11.11 0.15
C VAL A 142 26.57 12.25 0.92
N SER A 143 26.17 12.43 2.18
CA SER A 143 26.69 13.45 3.10
C SER A 143 26.39 13.01 4.53
N ASP A 144 27.29 13.32 5.48
CA ASP A 144 27.07 13.07 6.91
C ASP A 144 26.66 11.62 7.23
N ASN A 145 27.33 10.64 6.60
CA ASN A 145 27.03 9.21 6.69
C ASN A 145 25.57 8.85 6.38
N LYS A 146 24.93 9.64 5.51
CA LYS A 146 23.60 9.38 4.98
C LYS A 146 23.60 9.42 3.47
N ALA A 147 22.87 8.48 2.87
CA ALA A 147 22.51 8.53 1.48
C ALA A 147 21.15 9.19 1.33
N TYR A 148 21.03 10.01 0.29
CA TYR A 148 19.79 10.60 -0.16
C TYR A 148 19.56 10.19 -1.62
N VAL A 149 18.41 9.57 -1.87
CA VAL A 149 17.98 9.14 -3.21
C VAL A 149 16.62 9.77 -3.50
N LYS A 150 16.49 10.43 -4.65
CA LYS A 150 15.20 10.97 -5.12
C LYS A 150 14.80 10.27 -6.40
N THR A 151 13.62 9.66 -6.39
CA THR A 151 13.06 8.92 -7.51
C THR A 151 11.64 9.39 -7.79
N THR A 152 11.32 9.56 -9.07
CA THR A 152 9.95 9.85 -9.53
C THR A 152 9.37 8.60 -10.19
N TYR A 153 8.16 8.27 -9.82
CA TYR A 153 7.36 7.18 -10.36
C TYR A 153 6.15 7.76 -11.09
N LYS A 154 5.78 7.11 -12.19
CA LYS A 154 4.64 7.50 -13.04
C LYS A 154 3.34 7.57 -12.24
N ASP A 155 3.11 6.57 -11.39
CA ASP A 155 1.91 6.41 -10.57
C ASP A 155 2.17 5.53 -9.35
N VAL A 156 1.16 5.38 -8.50
CA VAL A 156 1.22 4.53 -7.30
C VAL A 156 1.42 3.06 -7.63
N ALA A 157 0.84 2.57 -8.73
CA ALA A 157 1.02 1.18 -9.15
C ALA A 157 2.49 0.88 -9.50
N THR A 158 3.15 1.83 -10.15
CA THR A 158 4.59 1.79 -10.45
C THR A 158 5.42 1.81 -9.17
N TYR A 159 5.10 2.72 -8.24
CA TYR A 159 5.78 2.79 -6.95
C TYR A 159 5.67 1.45 -6.19
N SER A 160 4.45 0.95 -5.97
CA SER A 160 4.22 -0.31 -5.27
C SER A 160 4.81 -1.52 -6.02
N GLY A 161 4.82 -1.51 -7.35
CA GLY A 161 5.44 -2.57 -8.16
C GLY A 161 6.95 -2.62 -7.99
N PHE A 162 7.60 -1.46 -7.93
CA PHE A 162 9.04 -1.34 -7.77
C PHE A 162 9.49 -1.62 -6.33
N THR A 163 8.90 -0.96 -5.36
CA THR A 163 9.30 -1.04 -3.94
C THR A 163 8.74 -2.27 -3.24
N SER A 164 7.66 -2.85 -3.76
CA SER A 164 6.83 -3.86 -3.09
C SER A 164 6.11 -3.36 -1.83
N TYR A 165 6.16 -2.05 -1.52
CA TYR A 165 5.35 -1.45 -0.46
C TYR A 165 3.90 -1.31 -0.92
N GLN A 166 2.98 -1.68 -0.02
CA GLN A 166 1.56 -1.51 -0.27
C GLN A 166 1.20 -0.02 -0.14
N THR A 167 0.88 0.58 -1.28
CA THR A 167 0.52 2.00 -1.37
C THR A 167 -0.71 2.17 -2.25
N PHE A 168 -1.56 3.11 -1.89
CA PHE A 168 -2.75 3.49 -2.63
C PHE A 168 -2.90 5.00 -2.59
N ASN A 169 -3.41 5.60 -3.67
CA ASN A 169 -3.86 6.98 -3.71
C ASN A 169 -4.98 7.11 -4.74
N ASP A 170 -6.23 7.02 -4.29
CA ASP A 170 -7.37 7.32 -5.15
C ASP A 170 -8.58 7.77 -4.32
N THR A 171 -9.79 7.75 -4.87
CA THR A 171 -11.01 8.06 -4.11
C THR A 171 -11.28 7.01 -3.02
N TYR A 172 -12.05 7.40 -2.01
CA TYR A 172 -12.54 6.49 -0.98
C TYR A 172 -13.30 5.30 -1.58
N GLU A 173 -14.15 5.54 -2.59
CA GLU A 173 -14.92 4.49 -3.26
C GLU A 173 -14.02 3.48 -3.96
N SER A 174 -13.00 3.96 -4.69
CA SER A 174 -11.98 3.09 -5.31
C SER A 174 -11.22 2.27 -4.26
N ALA A 175 -10.97 2.83 -3.06
CA ALA A 175 -10.32 2.10 -1.98
C ALA A 175 -11.20 0.95 -1.46
N ILE A 176 -12.50 1.18 -1.30
CA ILE A 176 -13.48 0.14 -0.92
C ILE A 176 -13.53 -0.95 -1.99
N GLU A 177 -13.58 -0.59 -3.28
CA GLU A 177 -13.54 -1.55 -4.39
C GLU A 177 -12.24 -2.38 -4.42
N ALA A 178 -11.11 -1.75 -4.05
CA ALA A 178 -9.83 -2.42 -3.91
C ALA A 178 -9.74 -3.32 -2.65
N GLY A 179 -10.74 -3.28 -1.77
CA GLY A 179 -10.86 -4.13 -0.59
C GLY A 179 -10.16 -3.59 0.66
N TYR A 180 -9.90 -2.28 0.72
CA TYR A 180 -9.42 -1.65 1.95
C TYR A 180 -10.52 -1.60 3.01
N ASP A 181 -10.17 -1.94 4.25
CA ASP A 181 -11.08 -1.92 5.40
C ASP A 181 -10.87 -0.64 6.21
N PHE A 182 -11.91 0.19 6.28
CA PHE A 182 -11.92 1.47 7.01
C PHE A 182 -12.56 1.34 8.39
N ASN A 183 -12.87 0.13 8.86
CA ASN A 183 -13.39 -0.12 10.22
C ASN A 183 -12.28 0.03 11.28
N THR A 184 -11.85 1.26 11.48
CA THR A 184 -10.87 1.68 12.48
C THR A 184 -11.27 3.03 13.07
N LYS A 185 -10.47 3.55 14.00
CA LYS A 185 -10.65 4.90 14.54
C LYS A 185 -9.83 5.90 13.74
N TYR A 186 -10.34 7.12 13.69
CA TYR A 186 -9.72 8.24 12.99
C TYR A 186 -9.59 9.43 13.92
N SER A 187 -8.45 10.10 13.82
CA SER A 187 -8.26 11.45 14.33
C SER A 187 -8.62 12.44 13.23
N MET A 188 -9.37 13.48 13.59
CA MET A 188 -9.62 14.61 12.69
C MET A 188 -8.45 15.57 12.76
N LEU A 189 -8.02 16.09 11.62
CA LEU A 189 -7.03 17.16 11.56
C LEU A 189 -7.73 18.52 11.67
N ASN A 190 -7.44 19.23 12.74
CA ASN A 190 -7.75 20.65 12.83
C ASN A 190 -6.66 21.41 12.07
N GLU A 191 -7.05 22.08 11.00
CA GLU A 191 -6.13 22.81 10.14
C GLU A 191 -5.35 23.87 10.90
N GLY A 192 -4.05 23.91 10.66
CA GLY A 192 -3.19 25.00 11.10
C GLY A 192 -3.52 26.29 10.36
N THR A 193 -3.23 27.40 11.02
CA THR A 193 -3.30 28.74 10.44
C THR A 193 -1.89 29.32 10.34
N LYS A 194 -1.77 30.59 9.95
CA LYS A 194 -0.46 31.29 9.99
C LYS A 194 0.14 31.33 11.40
N ASP A 195 -0.70 31.29 12.41
CA ASP A 195 -0.31 31.50 13.82
C ASP A 195 -0.40 30.22 14.65
N SER A 196 -0.84 29.10 14.07
CA SER A 196 -1.03 27.83 14.79
C SER A 196 -0.69 26.61 13.92
N ALA A 197 0.07 25.67 14.49
CA ALA A 197 0.29 24.37 13.86
C ALA A 197 -1.02 23.55 13.81
N PRO A 198 -1.17 22.63 12.84
CA PRO A 198 -2.29 21.71 12.84
C PRO A 198 -2.24 20.79 14.06
N THR A 199 -3.40 20.28 14.47
CA THR A 199 -3.49 19.33 15.58
C THR A 199 -4.41 18.18 15.21
N LEU A 200 -4.15 17.00 15.77
CA LEU A 200 -5.02 15.83 15.64
C LEU A 200 -5.89 15.71 16.88
N THR A 201 -7.18 15.46 16.68
CA THR A 201 -8.09 15.12 17.79
C THR A 201 -7.80 13.73 18.34
N GLU A 202 -8.37 13.41 19.50
CA GLU A 202 -8.44 12.01 19.94
C GLU A 202 -9.14 11.15 18.88
N SER A 203 -8.68 9.89 18.77
CA SER A 203 -9.17 8.96 17.76
C SER A 203 -10.57 8.45 18.14
N GLN A 204 -11.49 8.49 17.17
CA GLN A 204 -12.88 8.07 17.37
C GLN A 204 -13.41 7.29 16.16
N SER A 205 -14.48 6.53 16.38
CA SER A 205 -15.21 5.90 15.27
C SER A 205 -15.86 6.97 14.39
N VAL A 206 -15.80 6.77 13.08
CA VAL A 206 -16.38 7.67 12.07
C VAL A 206 -17.31 6.86 11.17
N ASP A 207 -18.45 7.44 10.78
CA ASP A 207 -19.27 6.90 9.70
C ASP A 207 -18.58 7.19 8.36
N THR A 208 -17.69 6.29 7.94
CA THR A 208 -16.80 6.51 6.81
C THR A 208 -17.55 6.60 5.49
N ASP A 209 -18.67 5.90 5.34
CA ASP A 209 -19.48 5.93 4.12
C ASP A 209 -20.10 7.30 3.86
N THR A 210 -20.47 8.02 4.92
CA THR A 210 -20.97 9.39 4.79
C THR A 210 -19.84 10.41 4.77
N VAL A 211 -18.87 10.26 5.68
CA VAL A 211 -17.85 11.30 5.93
C VAL A 211 -16.72 11.27 4.89
N PHE A 212 -16.40 10.12 4.31
CA PHE A 212 -15.32 9.99 3.32
C PHE A 212 -15.81 9.92 1.87
N ALA A 213 -17.13 9.90 1.65
CA ALA A 213 -17.72 9.98 0.31
C ALA A 213 -17.17 11.17 -0.48
N GLY A 214 -16.71 10.90 -1.70
CA GLY A 214 -16.12 11.89 -2.62
C GLY A 214 -14.75 12.43 -2.20
N LYS A 215 -14.16 11.96 -1.09
CA LYS A 215 -12.82 12.34 -0.65
C LYS A 215 -11.76 11.45 -1.28
N ARG A 216 -10.52 11.91 -1.24
CA ARG A 216 -9.36 11.13 -1.64
C ARG A 216 -8.75 10.44 -0.42
N VAL A 217 -8.19 9.26 -0.64
CA VAL A 217 -7.54 8.44 0.36
C VAL A 217 -6.17 8.03 -0.14
N VAL A 218 -5.16 8.29 0.69
CA VAL A 218 -3.87 7.63 0.62
C VAL A 218 -3.83 6.50 1.64
N ALA A 219 -3.42 5.31 1.22
CA ALA A 219 -3.12 4.21 2.14
C ALA A 219 -1.64 3.88 2.01
N VAL A 220 -0.90 3.89 3.12
CA VAL A 220 0.56 3.67 3.15
C VAL A 220 0.88 2.68 4.27
N ASN A 221 1.63 1.63 3.95
CA ASN A 221 2.14 0.68 4.93
C ASN A 221 3.66 0.82 5.07
N GLU A 222 4.09 1.97 5.57
CA GLU A 222 5.50 2.35 5.73
C GLU A 222 5.64 3.43 6.82
N ASN A 223 6.76 3.43 7.54
CA ASN A 223 7.14 4.48 8.48
C ASN A 223 7.82 5.62 7.70
N VAL A 224 7.01 6.53 7.17
CA VAL A 224 7.44 7.56 6.21
C VAL A 224 6.70 8.87 6.45
N THR A 225 7.29 9.97 6.01
CA THR A 225 6.55 11.23 5.89
C THR A 225 5.75 11.25 4.60
N VAL A 226 4.45 11.50 4.68
CA VAL A 226 3.52 11.50 3.56
C VAL A 226 3.05 12.92 3.27
N VAL A 227 3.18 13.35 2.02
CA VAL A 227 2.65 14.62 1.51
C VAL A 227 1.57 14.34 0.47
N VAL A 228 0.37 14.89 0.67
CA VAL A 228 -0.78 14.70 -0.23
C VAL A 228 -1.08 15.96 -1.05
N PRO A 229 -1.70 15.84 -2.24
CA PRO A 229 -2.04 16.97 -3.09
C PRO A 229 -3.38 17.59 -2.67
N GLY A 230 -3.46 18.05 -1.43
CA GLY A 230 -4.64 18.68 -0.87
C GLY A 230 -4.58 18.83 0.65
N ILE A 231 -5.73 19.06 1.28
CA ILE A 231 -5.82 19.25 2.74
C ILE A 231 -6.30 17.97 3.42
N ILE A 232 -5.51 17.49 4.35
CA ILE A 232 -5.80 16.32 5.19
C ILE A 232 -6.92 16.68 6.15
N GLU A 233 -7.91 15.79 6.26
CA GLU A 233 -9.04 15.97 7.17
C GLU A 233 -9.11 14.87 8.22
N TYR A 234 -8.73 13.64 7.86
CA TYR A 234 -8.72 12.50 8.79
C TYR A 234 -7.51 11.61 8.57
N VAL A 235 -7.03 11.02 9.65
CA VAL A 235 -5.94 10.04 9.63
C VAL A 235 -6.30 8.89 10.54
N SER A 236 -6.13 7.65 10.09
CA SER A 236 -6.38 6.48 10.92
C SER A 236 -5.36 6.40 12.06
N ASP A 237 -5.81 5.90 13.22
CA ASP A 237 -4.99 5.80 14.43
C ASP A 237 -3.79 4.86 14.23
N ALA A 238 -2.61 5.45 14.03
CA ALA A 238 -1.34 4.75 13.84
C ALA A 238 -0.14 5.68 14.08
N ASN A 239 0.19 6.01 15.33
CA ASN A 239 1.42 6.73 15.72
C ASN A 239 1.85 7.82 14.71
N VAL A 240 0.90 8.70 14.40
CA VAL A 240 1.03 9.75 13.39
C VAL A 240 1.23 11.12 14.04
N GLU A 241 1.98 11.98 13.36
CA GLU A 241 2.19 13.37 13.74
C GLU A 241 1.79 14.29 12.58
N ALA A 242 0.93 15.28 12.85
CA ALA A 242 0.57 16.31 11.88
C ALA A 242 1.67 17.37 11.79
N ILE A 243 2.29 17.47 10.61
CA ILE A 243 3.40 18.39 10.36
C ILE A 243 2.88 19.69 9.71
N SER A 244 1.96 19.56 8.77
CA SER A 244 1.25 20.65 8.12
C SER A 244 -0.13 20.17 7.65
N ASN A 245 -0.95 21.06 7.09
CA ASN A 245 -2.30 20.72 6.61
C ASN A 245 -2.31 19.65 5.51
N ASN A 246 -1.16 19.38 4.87
CA ASN A 246 -1.02 18.40 3.80
C ASN A 246 0.07 17.34 4.06
N THR A 247 0.66 17.32 5.26
CA THR A 247 1.80 16.47 5.58
C THR A 247 1.62 15.75 6.92
N ILE A 248 1.72 14.43 6.89
CA ILE A 248 1.67 13.55 8.05
C ILE A 248 2.95 12.74 8.13
N LYS A 249 3.53 12.63 9.33
CA LYS A 249 4.63 11.71 9.60
C LYS A 249 4.09 10.45 10.25
N ILE A 250 4.40 9.29 9.67
CA ILE A 250 4.05 7.98 10.22
C ILE A 250 5.27 7.42 10.95
N SER A 251 5.11 7.03 12.21
CA SER A 251 6.17 6.45 13.02
C SER A 251 5.83 5.01 13.44
N PRO A 252 6.84 4.18 13.76
CA PRO A 252 6.61 2.81 14.20
C PRO A 252 5.82 2.76 15.50
N ALA A 253 4.91 1.81 15.62
CA ALA A 253 3.94 1.82 16.72
C ALA A 253 4.52 1.51 18.10
N ASP A 254 5.53 0.65 18.16
CA ASP A 254 6.09 0.12 19.41
C ASP A 254 7.59 0.44 19.57
N GLY A 255 8.10 1.45 18.85
CA GLY A 255 9.54 1.73 18.76
C GLY A 255 10.35 0.65 18.03
N ASN A 256 9.70 -0.44 17.58
CA ASN A 256 10.25 -1.39 16.65
C ASN A 256 10.19 -0.80 15.23
N ASN A 257 11.33 -0.34 14.72
CA ASN A 257 11.43 0.32 13.41
C ASN A 257 10.99 -0.55 12.22
N ASP A 258 10.98 -1.88 12.39
CA ASP A 258 10.55 -2.83 11.36
C ASP A 258 9.02 -3.04 11.36
N SER A 259 8.33 -2.58 12.40
CA SER A 259 6.88 -2.65 12.48
C SER A 259 6.28 -1.54 11.63
N THR A 260 5.51 -1.93 10.62
CA THR A 260 4.70 -1.02 9.80
C THR A 260 3.23 -1.34 10.03
N SER A 261 2.42 -0.28 10.06
CA SER A 261 0.97 -0.37 10.13
C SER A 261 0.40 0.33 8.91
N LEU A 262 -0.65 -0.24 8.33
CA LEU A 262 -1.37 0.43 7.26
C LEU A 262 -2.06 1.68 7.84
N VAL A 263 -1.70 2.84 7.30
CA VAL A 263 -2.29 4.13 7.68
C VAL A 263 -3.12 4.66 6.52
N TYR A 264 -4.34 5.08 6.82
CA TYR A 264 -5.22 5.81 5.92
C TYR A 264 -5.12 7.31 6.20
N ILE A 265 -4.83 8.08 5.16
CA ILE A 265 -4.84 9.55 5.18
C ILE A 265 -5.94 9.99 4.22
N VAL A 266 -6.99 10.59 4.77
CA VAL A 266 -8.14 11.09 4.01
C VAL A 266 -8.00 12.59 3.83
N TYR A 267 -8.11 13.05 2.59
CA TYR A 267 -7.91 14.45 2.24
C TYR A 267 -8.92 14.93 1.20
N ARG A 268 -9.17 16.24 1.20
CA ARG A 268 -9.87 16.94 0.13
C ARG A 268 -8.84 17.45 -0.87
N ALA A 269 -9.09 17.26 -2.17
CA ALA A 269 -8.26 17.82 -3.22
C ALA A 269 -8.42 19.35 -3.27
N GLU A 270 -7.36 20.07 -3.63
CA GLU A 270 -7.36 21.51 -3.92
C GLU A 270 -7.17 21.81 -5.41
#